data_AF-A0A261FMK3-F1
#
_entry.id   AF-A0A261FMK3-F1
#
_cell.length_a   1.000
_cell.length_b   1.000
_cell.length_c   1.000
_cell.angle_alpha   90.00
_cell.angle_beta   90.00
_cell.angle_gamma   90.00
#
_symmetry.space_group_name_H-M   'P 1'
#
loop_
_entity.id
_entity.type
_entity.pdbx_description
1 polymer ?
#
loop_
_entity_poly.entity_id
_entity_poly.type
_entity_poly.pdbx_seq_one_letter_code
_entity_poly.pdbx_strand_id
1 'polypeptide(L)'
;MTGGGDDVRLVIRESSPVPVYEQIRAQIEGMVRAGLLHDGDKLPSVRQLAGDLRIAPGTVAKAYAELAEQGVIETAPGRAARIRRVATIPEPLLEAAKVYAGQSHRLDASLEDAISALRAQW
;
A
#
# COMPACT_ATOMS: atom_id res chain seq x y z
N MET A 1 -11.87 -21.78 7.32
CA MET A 1 -12.05 -21.22 5.97
C MET A 1 -10.96 -20.18 5.74
N THR A 2 -9.79 -20.62 5.23
CA THR A 2 -8.63 -19.77 4.97
C THR A 2 -8.39 -19.78 3.46
N GLY A 3 -9.17 -19.00 2.72
CA GLY A 3 -9.07 -18.86 1.28
C GLY A 3 -9.32 -17.41 0.93
N GLY A 4 -8.26 -16.60 0.88
CA GLY A 4 -8.36 -15.17 0.57
C GLY A 4 -7.15 -14.60 -0.17
N GLY A 5 -6.14 -15.40 -0.47
CA GLY A 5 -4.93 -14.95 -1.19
C GLY A 5 -4.91 -15.31 -2.68
N ASP A 6 -5.96 -15.95 -3.21
CA ASP A 6 -5.90 -16.64 -4.51
C ASP A 6 -6.46 -15.84 -5.69
N ASP A 7 -6.97 -14.62 -5.52
CA ASP A 7 -7.54 -13.89 -6.67
C ASP A 7 -7.25 -12.38 -6.65
N VAL A 8 -5.96 -12.04 -6.68
CA VAL A 8 -5.51 -10.68 -7.02
C VAL A 8 -5.70 -10.48 -8.52
N ARG A 9 -6.86 -9.95 -8.92
CA ARG A 9 -7.19 -9.69 -10.33
C ARG A 9 -6.58 -8.38 -10.80
N LEU A 10 -5.47 -8.48 -11.52
CA LEU A 10 -4.82 -7.34 -12.18
C LEU A 10 -5.12 -7.34 -13.67
N VAL A 11 -5.20 -6.15 -14.24
CA VAL A 11 -5.37 -5.96 -15.69
C VAL A 11 -4.16 -5.20 -16.23
N ILE A 12 -3.47 -5.75 -17.22
CA ILE A 12 -2.36 -5.08 -17.89
C ILE A 12 -2.85 -4.48 -19.20
N ARG A 13 -2.55 -3.19 -19.42
CA ARG A 13 -2.83 -2.50 -20.67
C ARG A 13 -1.53 -2.28 -21.42
N GLU A 14 -1.30 -3.10 -22.45
CA GLU A 14 -0.09 -3.01 -23.29
C GLU A 14 -0.01 -1.70 -24.08
N SER A 15 -1.15 -1.12 -24.44
CA SER A 15 -1.22 0.17 -25.14
C SER A 15 -0.98 1.38 -24.22
N SER A 16 -0.83 1.17 -22.92
CA SER A 16 -0.60 2.24 -21.96
C SER A 16 0.86 2.73 -22.05
N PRO A 17 1.12 4.05 -21.95
CA PRO A 17 2.48 4.55 -21.82
C PRO A 17 3.12 4.20 -20.47
N VAL A 18 2.33 3.73 -19.50
CA VAL A 18 2.80 3.35 -18.16
C VAL A 18 3.48 1.98 -18.22
N PRO A 19 4.72 1.83 -17.72
CA PRO A 19 5.39 0.54 -17.64
C PRO A 19 4.58 -0.52 -16.87
N VAL A 20 4.63 -1.78 -17.32
CA VAL A 20 3.81 -2.88 -16.75
C VAL A 20 4.03 -3.08 -15.25
N TYR A 21 5.28 -2.98 -14.77
CA TYR A 21 5.56 -3.13 -13.33
C TYR A 21 4.87 -2.03 -12.50
N GLU A 22 4.78 -0.82 -13.04
CA GLU A 22 4.14 0.31 -12.39
C GLU A 22 2.61 0.17 -12.41
N GLN A 23 2.04 -0.39 -13.49
CA GLN A 23 0.63 -0.77 -13.55
C GLN A 23 0.26 -1.81 -12.48
N ILE A 24 1.14 -2.79 -12.22
CA ILE A 24 0.96 -3.80 -11.16
C ILE A 24 0.99 -3.12 -9.79
N ARG A 25 2.03 -2.32 -9.52
CA ARG A 25 2.20 -1.60 -8.26
C ARG A 25 0.96 -0.74 -7.95
N ALA A 26 0.55 0.11 -8.89
CA ALA A 26 -0.57 1.03 -8.71
C ALA A 26 -1.90 0.31 -8.43
N GLN A 27 -2.15 -0.83 -9.07
CA GLN A 27 -3.36 -1.63 -8.83
C GLN A 27 -3.35 -2.29 -7.45
N ILE A 28 -2.21 -2.85 -7.01
CA ILE A 28 -2.07 -3.43 -5.67
C ILE A 28 -2.32 -2.38 -4.59
N GLU A 29 -1.68 -1.22 -4.70
CA GLU A 29 -1.93 -0.12 -3.77
C GLU A 29 -3.39 0.36 -3.82
N GLY A 30 -3.99 0.40 -5.02
CA GLY A 30 -5.39 0.77 -5.20
C GLY A 30 -6.33 -0.17 -4.45
N MET A 31 -6.10 -1.48 -4.52
CA MET A 31 -6.87 -2.47 -3.77
C MET A 31 -6.67 -2.35 -2.26
N VAL A 32 -5.45 -2.06 -1.79
CA VAL A 32 -5.20 -1.80 -0.36
C VAL A 32 -5.97 -0.56 0.10
N ARG A 33 -5.90 0.55 -0.65
CA ARG A 33 -6.64 1.79 -0.35
C ARG A 33 -8.16 1.59 -0.38
N ALA A 34 -8.65 0.72 -1.26
CA ALA A 34 -10.06 0.38 -1.36
C ALA A 34 -10.54 -0.62 -0.29
N GLY A 35 -9.64 -1.13 0.57
CA GLY A 35 -9.98 -2.16 1.57
C GLY A 35 -10.27 -3.53 0.97
N LEU A 36 -9.84 -3.80 -0.27
CA LEU A 36 -9.97 -5.10 -0.92
C LEU A 36 -8.83 -6.05 -0.52
N LEU A 37 -7.68 -5.48 -0.14
CA LEU A 37 -6.54 -6.19 0.40
C LEU A 37 -6.22 -5.66 1.80
N HIS A 38 -6.12 -6.56 2.76
CA HIS A 38 -5.95 -6.29 4.18
C HIS A 38 -4.56 -6.66 4.65
N ASP A 39 -4.18 -6.13 5.82
CA ASP A 39 -2.94 -6.49 6.49
C ASP A 39 -2.80 -8.00 6.66
N GLY A 40 -1.66 -8.55 6.27
CA GLY A 40 -1.36 -9.97 6.32
C GLY A 40 -1.88 -10.79 5.14
N ASP A 41 -2.69 -10.22 4.24
CA ASP A 41 -3.18 -10.92 3.05
C ASP A 41 -2.01 -11.39 2.19
N LYS A 42 -2.10 -12.63 1.70
CA LYS A 42 -1.06 -13.21 0.84
C LYS A 42 -1.26 -12.72 -0.58
N LEU A 43 -0.17 -12.29 -1.19
CA LEU A 43 -0.12 -12.09 -2.63
C LEU A 43 0.32 -13.38 -3.35
N PRO A 44 -0.09 -13.56 -4.62
CA PRO A 44 0.43 -14.63 -5.45
C PRO A 44 1.95 -14.56 -5.55
N SER A 45 2.59 -15.71 -5.74
CA SER A 45 4.04 -15.72 -5.98
C SER A 45 4.38 -14.99 -7.28
N VAL A 46 5.63 -14.50 -7.40
CA VAL A 46 6.12 -13.86 -8.64
C VAL A 46 5.87 -14.74 -9.86
N ARG A 47 6.10 -16.05 -9.75
CA ARG A 47 5.90 -17.00 -10.85
C ARG A 47 4.43 -17.21 -11.19
N GLN A 48 3.58 -17.30 -10.17
CA GLN A 48 2.13 -17.46 -10.34
C GLN A 48 1.54 -16.24 -11.05
N LEU A 49 1.77 -15.04 -10.49
CA LEU A 49 1.23 -13.80 -11.07
C LEU A 49 1.78 -13.53 -12.48
N ALA A 50 3.05 -13.84 -12.72
CA ALA A 50 3.62 -13.71 -14.06
C ALA A 50 2.94 -14.66 -15.08
N GLY A 51 2.59 -15.88 -14.65
CA GLY A 51 1.83 -16.84 -15.46
C GLY A 51 0.41 -16.36 -15.73
N ASP A 52 -0.30 -15.92 -14.69
CA ASP A 52 -1.69 -15.44 -14.78
C ASP A 52 -1.80 -14.23 -15.70
N LEU A 53 -0.84 -13.30 -15.62
CA LEU A 53 -0.79 -12.11 -16.46
C LEU A 53 -0.10 -12.32 -17.82
N ARG A 54 0.54 -13.48 -18.03
CA ARG A 54 1.36 -13.80 -19.21
C ARG A 54 2.47 -12.76 -19.49
N ILE A 55 3.21 -12.37 -18.46
CA ILE A 55 4.32 -11.40 -18.53
C ILE A 55 5.63 -11.98 -18.00
N ALA A 56 6.73 -11.26 -18.20
CA ALA A 56 8.03 -11.66 -17.68
C ALA A 56 8.04 -11.65 -16.13
N PRO A 57 8.55 -12.72 -15.48
CA PRO A 57 8.67 -12.77 -14.01
C PRO A 57 9.47 -11.62 -13.40
N GLY A 58 10.47 -11.11 -14.13
CA GLY A 58 11.26 -9.94 -13.71
C GLY A 58 10.42 -8.67 -13.54
N THR A 59 9.36 -8.51 -14.33
CA THR A 59 8.44 -7.37 -14.24
C THR A 59 7.62 -7.41 -12.95
N VAL A 60 7.13 -8.60 -12.58
CA VAL A 60 6.43 -8.81 -11.30
C VAL A 60 7.39 -8.64 -10.12
N ALA A 61 8.59 -9.21 -10.23
CA ALA A 61 9.62 -9.08 -9.19
C ALA A 61 9.98 -7.61 -8.94
N LYS A 62 10.11 -6.80 -10.00
CA LYS A 62 10.34 -5.36 -9.87
C LYS A 62 9.18 -4.65 -9.16
N ALA A 63 7.93 -4.94 -9.54
CA ALA A 63 6.76 -4.35 -8.89
C ALA A 63 6.70 -4.70 -7.38
N TYR A 64 6.97 -5.95 -7.02
CA TYR A 64 6.99 -6.39 -5.62
C TYR A 64 8.15 -5.77 -4.84
N ALA A 65 9.32 -5.59 -5.47
CA ALA A 65 10.43 -4.91 -4.83
C ALA A 65 10.10 -3.44 -4.47
N GLU A 66 9.47 -2.70 -5.38
CA GLU A 66 9.04 -1.32 -5.12
C GLU A 66 7.96 -1.23 -4.04
N LEU A 67 6.98 -2.14 -4.06
CA LEU A 67 5.97 -2.24 -3.02
C LEU A 67 6.58 -2.55 -1.64
N ALA A 68 7.62 -3.38 -1.60
CA ALA A 68 8.33 -3.72 -0.36
C ALA A 68 9.15 -2.54 0.16
N GLU A 69 9.82 -1.81 -0.73
CA GLU A 69 10.54 -0.57 -0.41
C GLU A 69 9.61 0.49 0.18
N GLN A 70 8.38 0.59 -0.33
CA GLN A 70 7.33 1.48 0.18
C GLN A 70 6.62 0.95 1.43
N GLY A 71 6.97 -0.25 1.92
CA GLY A 71 6.34 -0.87 3.09
C GLY A 71 4.89 -1.31 2.88
N VAL A 72 4.42 -1.37 1.63
CA VAL A 72 3.08 -1.86 1.24
C VAL A 72 3.01 -3.37 1.35
N ILE A 73 4.13 -4.06 1.11
CA ILE A 73 4.23 -5.50 1.27
C ILE A 73 5.46 -5.86 2.09
N GLU A 74 5.44 -7.05 2.67
CA GLU A 74 6.62 -7.71 3.21
C GLU A 74 6.95 -8.95 2.39
N THR A 75 8.24 -9.16 2.13
CA THR A 75 8.77 -10.35 1.45
C THR A 75 9.80 -11.01 2.34
N ALA A 76 9.74 -12.34 2.50
CA ALA A 76 10.76 -13.11 3.18
C ALA A 76 11.28 -14.24 2.27
N PRO A 77 12.58 -14.59 2.31
CA PRO A 77 13.12 -15.68 1.51
C PRO A 77 12.31 -16.97 1.67
N GLY A 78 11.87 -17.55 0.56
CA GLY A 78 11.07 -18.78 0.55
C GLY A 78 9.63 -18.63 1.04
N ARG A 79 9.13 -17.42 1.29
CA ARG A 79 7.74 -17.16 1.69
C ARG A 79 7.01 -16.31 0.64
N ALA A 80 5.69 -16.51 0.55
CA ALA A 80 4.82 -15.64 -0.24
C ALA A 80 4.86 -14.21 0.31
N ALA A 81 4.82 -13.23 -0.60
CA ALA A 81 4.69 -11.83 -0.23
C ALA A 81 3.35 -11.60 0.49
N ARG A 82 3.33 -10.69 1.45
CA ARG A 82 2.11 -10.33 2.19
C ARG A 82 1.91 -8.83 2.22
N ILE A 83 0.66 -8.40 2.19
CA ILE A 83 0.30 -7.00 2.42
C ILE A 83 0.71 -6.62 3.83
N ARG A 84 1.36 -5.48 3.95
CA ARG A 84 1.61 -4.80 5.22
C ARG A 84 0.73 -3.57 5.22
N ARG A 85 0.05 -3.32 6.35
CA ARG A 85 -0.75 -2.11 6.54
C ARG A 85 0.15 -0.90 6.40
N VAL A 86 0.10 -0.26 5.24
CA VAL A 86 0.26 1.20 5.21
C VAL A 86 -0.97 1.72 5.91
N ALA A 87 -0.82 2.38 7.06
CA ALA A 87 -1.94 3.10 7.65
C ALA A 87 -2.35 4.18 6.64
N THR A 88 -3.34 3.89 5.80
CA THR A 88 -3.96 4.90 4.96
C THR A 88 -4.73 5.79 5.91
N ILE A 89 -4.13 6.94 6.24
CA ILE A 89 -4.82 8.02 6.94
C ILE A 89 -5.87 8.52 5.95
N PRO A 90 -7.19 8.45 6.26
CA PRO A 90 -8.22 8.92 5.34
C PRO A 90 -7.96 10.37 4.95
N GLU A 91 -8.17 10.74 3.69
CA GLU A 91 -7.92 12.11 3.20
C GLU A 91 -8.57 13.19 4.08
N PRO A 92 -9.84 13.04 4.55
CA PRO A 92 -10.43 14.03 5.45
C PRO A 92 -9.67 14.19 6.78
N LEU A 93 -9.08 13.09 7.28
CA LEU A 93 -8.28 13.11 8.50
C LEU A 93 -6.91 13.77 8.26
N LEU A 94 -6.33 13.59 7.07
CA LEU A 94 -5.10 14.28 6.69
C LEU A 94 -5.34 15.80 6.54
N GLU A 95 -6.45 16.21 5.95
CA GLU A 95 -6.86 17.61 5.87
C GLU A 95 -7.10 18.21 7.26
N ALA A 96 -7.79 17.49 8.15
CA ALA A 96 -7.96 17.93 9.54
C ALA A 96 -6.61 18.07 10.26
N ALA A 97 -5.68 17.13 10.04
CA ALA A 97 -4.34 17.20 10.61
C ALA A 97 -3.53 18.40 10.08
N LYS A 98 -3.64 18.75 8.80
CA LYS A 98 -3.01 19.96 8.22
C LYS A 98 -3.54 21.23 8.89
N VAL A 99 -4.86 21.34 9.06
CA VAL A 99 -5.49 22.49 9.73
C VAL A 99 -5.02 22.59 11.19
N TYR A 100 -5.01 21.46 11.90
CA TYR A 100 -4.55 21.40 13.29
C TYR A 100 -3.09 21.79 13.44
N ALA A 101 -2.18 21.23 12.62
CA ALA A 101 -0.77 21.58 12.63
C ALA A 101 -0.54 23.07 12.34
N GLY A 102 -1.27 23.65 11.38
CA GLY A 102 -1.21 25.09 11.10
C GLY A 102 -1.75 25.97 12.22
N GLN A 103 -2.64 25.47 13.08
CA GLN A 103 -3.07 26.16 14.30
C GLN A 103 -2.01 26.04 15.41
N SER A 104 -1.47 24.83 15.64
CA SER A 104 -0.42 24.58 16.63
C SER A 104 0.80 25.47 16.40
N HIS A 105 1.29 25.58 15.16
CA HIS A 105 2.42 26.44 14.84
C HIS A 105 2.16 27.93 15.12
N ARG A 106 0.94 28.43 14.90
CA ARG A 106 0.60 29.83 15.19
C ARG A 106 0.52 30.14 16.69
N LEU A 107 0.42 29.11 17.51
CA LEU A 107 0.44 29.20 18.98
C LEU A 107 1.83 28.89 19.54
N ASP A 108 2.86 28.78 18.69
CA ASP A 108 4.21 28.36 19.04
C ASP A 108 4.25 27.01 19.79
N ALA A 109 3.24 26.16 19.58
CA ALA A 109 3.16 24.85 20.22
C ALA A 109 4.17 23.88 19.58
N SER A 110 4.85 23.10 20.43
CA SER A 110 5.72 22.03 19.95
C SER A 110 4.89 20.85 19.41
N LEU A 111 5.55 19.92 18.70
CA LEU A 111 4.90 18.66 18.30
C LEU A 111 4.41 17.88 19.53
N GLU A 112 5.15 17.93 20.64
CA GLU A 112 4.75 17.25 21.87
C GLU A 112 3.50 17.87 22.50
N ASP A 113 3.39 19.20 22.50
CA ASP A 113 2.20 19.91 22.96
C ASP A 113 0.99 19.60 22.07
N ALA A 114 1.19 19.60 20.75
CA ALA A 114 0.15 19.26 19.78
C ALA A 114 -0.32 17.81 19.94
N ILE A 115 0.59 16.85 20.14
CA ILE A 115 0.22 15.45 20.41
C ILE A 115 -0.53 15.34 21.75
N SER A 116 -0.08 16.05 22.78
CA SER A 116 -0.69 16.02 24.12
C SER A 116 -2.11 16.61 24.11
N ALA A 117 -2.30 17.74 23.44
CA ALA A 117 -3.60 18.37 23.28
C ALA A 117 -4.56 17.49 22.45
N LEU A 118 -4.07 16.85 21.39
CA LEU A 118 -4.85 15.90 20.60
C LEU A 118 -5.29 14.70 21.46
N ARG A 119 -4.37 14.10 22.23
CA ARG A 119 -4.66 12.99 23.14
C ARG A 119 -5.68 13.32 24.22
N ALA A 120 -5.69 14.55 24.74
CA ALA A 120 -6.63 14.98 25.77
C ALA A 120 -8.10 15.06 25.29
N GLN A 121 -8.37 14.93 23.99
CA GLN A 121 -9.72 14.94 23.42
C GLN A 121 -10.32 13.52 23.23
N TRP A 122 -9.57 12.46 23.55
CA TRP A 122 -10.05 11.08 23.59
C TRP A 122 -10.14 10.59 25.03
#